data_AF-B1BY48-F1
#
_entry.id   AF-B1BY48-F1
#
_cell.length_a   1.000
_cell.length_b   1.000
_cell.length_c   1.000
_cell.angle_alpha   90.00
_cell.angle_beta   90.00
_cell.angle_gamma   90.00
#
_symmetry.space_group_name_H-M   'P 1'
#
loop_
_entity.id
_entity.type
_entity.pdbx_description
1 polymer ?
#
loop_
_entity_poly.entity_id
_entity_poly.type
_entity_poly.pdbx_seq_one_letter_code
_entity_poly.pdbx_strand_id
1 'polypeptide(L)'
;MKINNEDIKTMEKLKEKYVLVKVEHIEELKNNNIEYTEIDEQGERFFIVMRGNRKKRFSEEMCKQIKAEKEEGKSYKEIAIKYDCSTRTVNQIMRGIY
;
A
#
# COMPACT_ATOMS: atom_id res chain seq x y z
N MET A 1 -14.74 -0.05 -30.13
CA MET A 1 -13.94 0.95 -29.37
C MET A 1 -12.53 0.38 -29.21
N LYS A 2 -11.50 1.04 -29.75
CA LYS A 2 -10.11 0.70 -29.43
C LYS A 2 -9.78 1.46 -28.14
N ILE A 3 -9.61 0.73 -27.04
CA ILE A 3 -9.17 1.32 -25.77
C ILE A 3 -7.68 1.64 -25.94
N ASN A 4 -7.28 2.90 -25.76
CA ASN A 4 -5.89 3.30 -25.94
C ASN A 4 -5.03 2.82 -24.77
N ASN A 5 -3.73 2.61 -25.00
CA ASN A 5 -2.79 2.19 -23.95
C ASN A 5 -2.71 3.18 -22.78
N GLU A 6 -2.98 4.47 -23.02
CA GLU A 6 -3.04 5.50 -21.97
C GLU A 6 -4.26 5.32 -21.06
N ASP A 7 -5.39 4.90 -21.62
CA ASP A 7 -6.62 4.62 -20.85
C ASP A 7 -6.41 3.43 -19.93
N ILE A 8 -5.73 2.38 -20.42
CA ILE A 8 -5.39 1.19 -19.64
C ILE A 8 -4.53 1.55 -18.43
N LYS A 9 -3.45 2.32 -18.64
CA LYS A 9 -2.54 2.75 -17.56
C LYS A 9 -3.24 3.64 -16.53
N THR A 10 -4.18 4.46 -16.98
CA THR A 10 -4.99 5.32 -16.10
C THR A 10 -5.92 4.48 -15.25
N MET A 11 -6.57 3.48 -15.85
CA MET A 11 -7.43 2.53 -15.14
C MET A 11 -6.67 1.68 -14.12
N GLU A 12 -5.45 1.25 -14.41
CA GLU A 12 -4.59 0.55 -13.45
C GLU A 12 -4.28 1.40 -12.23
N LYS A 13 -3.89 2.66 -12.43
CA LYS A 13 -3.65 3.62 -11.33
C LYS A 13 -4.90 3.88 -10.49
N LEU A 14 -6.09 3.88 -11.11
CA LEU A 14 -7.35 4.04 -10.39
C LEU A 14 -7.66 2.81 -9.54
N LYS A 15 -7.43 1.59 -10.06
CA LYS A 15 -7.59 0.33 -9.31
C LYS A 15 -6.64 0.20 -8.12
N GLU A 16 -5.47 0.83 -8.16
CA GLU A 16 -4.58 0.89 -7.00
C GLU A 16 -5.13 1.76 -5.88
N LYS A 17 -5.85 2.83 -6.23
CA LYS A 17 -6.34 3.86 -5.31
C LYS A 17 -7.76 3.66 -4.82
N TYR A 18 -8.59 2.97 -5.57
CA TYR A 18 -10.02 2.85 -5.29
C TYR A 18 -10.44 1.39 -5.25
N VAL A 19 -11.36 1.08 -4.35
CA VAL A 19 -11.96 -0.25 -4.23
C VAL A 19 -13.47 -0.11 -4.36
N LEU A 20 -14.05 -0.98 -5.17
CA LEU A 20 -15.50 -1.15 -5.31
C LEU A 20 -15.99 -2.10 -4.23
N VAL A 21 -16.95 -1.64 -3.44
CA VAL A 21 -17.55 -2.36 -2.33
C VAL A 21 -19.03 -2.55 -2.63
N LYS A 22 -19.53 -3.78 -2.43
CA LYS A 22 -20.95 -4.11 -2.57
C LYS A 22 -21.76 -3.53 -1.41
N VAL A 23 -23.06 -3.35 -1.65
CA VAL A 23 -24.03 -2.87 -0.64
C VAL A 23 -24.03 -3.70 0.64
N GLU A 24 -23.78 -5.00 0.51
CA GLU A 24 -23.72 -5.95 1.62
C GLU A 24 -22.73 -5.51 2.73
N HIS A 25 -21.67 -4.76 2.39
CA HIS A 25 -20.62 -4.33 3.33
C HIS A 25 -20.75 -2.86 3.78
N ILE A 26 -21.88 -2.20 3.54
CA ILE A 26 -22.06 -0.79 3.92
C ILE A 26 -21.96 -0.55 5.43
N GLU A 27 -22.42 -1.51 6.25
CA GLU A 27 -22.37 -1.40 7.70
C GLU A 27 -20.92 -1.40 8.20
N GLU A 28 -20.03 -2.19 7.58
CA GLU A 28 -18.61 -2.21 7.92
C GLU A 28 -17.93 -0.87 7.63
N LEU A 29 -18.29 -0.21 6.53
CA LEU A 29 -17.77 1.12 6.18
C LEU A 29 -18.18 2.18 7.22
N LYS A 30 -19.45 2.18 7.61
CA LYS A 30 -19.99 3.09 8.64
C LYS A 30 -19.35 2.84 10.00
N ASN A 31 -19.22 1.58 10.42
CA ASN A 31 -18.61 1.20 11.70
C ASN A 31 -17.14 1.63 11.80
N ASN A 32 -16.41 1.64 10.68
CA ASN A 32 -15.01 2.07 10.63
C ASN A 32 -14.84 3.55 10.27
N ASN A 33 -15.94 4.31 10.14
CA ASN A 33 -15.96 5.73 9.77
C ASN A 33 -15.18 6.00 8.45
N ILE A 34 -15.35 5.13 7.47
CA ILE A 34 -14.69 5.21 6.15
C ILE A 34 -15.57 6.01 5.20
N GLU A 35 -15.02 7.07 4.62
CA GLU A 35 -15.70 7.85 3.57
C GLU A 35 -15.85 7.03 2.29
N TYR A 36 -17.03 7.13 1.67
CA TYR A 36 -17.35 6.42 0.44
C TYR A 36 -18.20 7.30 -0.49
N THR A 37 -18.15 6.99 -1.79
CA THR A 37 -19.03 7.59 -2.81
C THR A 37 -19.97 6.53 -3.36
N GLU A 38 -21.26 6.81 -3.40
CA GLU A 38 -22.28 5.91 -3.95
C GLU A 38 -22.35 6.05 -5.48
N ILE A 39 -22.47 4.91 -6.18
CA ILE A 39 -22.64 4.84 -7.63
C ILE A 39 -23.73 3.82 -7.95
N ASP A 40 -24.66 4.22 -8.80
CA ASP A 40 -25.67 3.33 -9.40
C ASP A 40 -25.25 3.03 -10.84
N GLU A 41 -24.90 1.77 -11.16
CA GLU A 41 -24.69 1.31 -12.53
C GLU A 41 -25.63 0.14 -12.83
N GLN A 42 -26.41 0.25 -13.91
CA GLN A 42 -27.29 -0.83 -14.41
C GLN A 42 -28.26 -1.42 -13.38
N GLY A 43 -28.68 -0.63 -12.38
CA GLY A 43 -29.57 -1.08 -11.31
C GLY A 43 -28.87 -1.74 -10.12
N GLU A 44 -27.54 -1.85 -10.15
CA GLU A 44 -26.72 -2.28 -9.02
C GLU A 44 -26.06 -1.07 -8.34
N ARG A 45 -26.14 -1.07 -7.00
CA ARG A 45 -25.53 -0.04 -6.13
C ARG A 45 -24.15 -0.48 -5.70
N PHE A 46 -23.20 0.43 -5.85
CA PHE A 46 -21.82 0.23 -5.44
C PHE A 46 -21.30 1.41 -4.63
N PHE A 47 -20.33 1.11 -3.78
CA PHE A 47 -19.65 2.09 -2.95
C PHE A 47 -18.18 2.13 -3.36
N ILE A 48 -17.70 3.29 -3.82
CA ILE A 48 -16.28 3.51 -4.06
C ILE A 48 -15.65 4.04 -2.78
N VAL A 49 -14.63 3.32 -2.30
CA VAL A 49 -13.79 3.76 -1.18
C VAL A 49 -12.37 4.03 -1.65
N MET A 50 -11.75 5.06 -1.09
CA MET A 50 -10.33 5.27 -1.26
C MET A 50 -9.57 4.21 -0.47
N ARG A 51 -8.66 3.51 -1.14
CA ARG A 51 -7.81 2.51 -0.52
C ARG A 51 -6.86 3.21 0.45
N GLY A 52 -6.94 2.84 1.73
CA GLY A 52 -5.99 3.31 2.73
C GLY A 52 -4.56 2.86 2.38
N ASN A 53 -3.59 3.75 2.61
CA ASN A 53 -2.18 3.37 2.50
C ASN A 53 -1.82 2.43 3.65
N ARG A 54 -1.37 1.22 3.33
CA ARG A 54 -0.80 0.33 4.35
C ARG A 54 0.41 1.03 4.96
N LYS A 55 0.37 1.28 6.27
CA LYS A 55 1.51 1.88 6.99
C LYS A 55 2.74 0.99 6.76
N LYS A 56 3.85 1.58 6.30
CA LYS A 56 5.13 0.88 6.21
C LYS A 56 5.53 0.43 7.61
N ARG A 57 6.13 -0.76 7.73
CA ARG A 57 6.60 -1.30 9.02
C ARG A 57 7.73 -0.46 9.62
N PHE A 58 8.56 0.14 8.78
CA PHE A 58 9.70 0.96 9.21
C PHE A 58 9.46 2.39 8.77
N SER A 59 9.66 3.33 9.71
CA SER A 59 9.67 4.76 9.43
C SER A 59 10.96 5.15 8.68
N GLU A 60 10.99 6.36 8.12
CA GLU A 60 12.19 6.89 7.49
C GLU A 60 13.38 6.98 8.47
N GLU A 61 13.12 7.29 9.74
CA GLU A 61 14.14 7.35 10.79
C GLU A 61 14.72 5.96 11.08
N MET A 62 13.87 4.93 11.19
CA MET A 62 14.34 3.55 11.33
C MET A 62 15.15 3.09 10.12
N CYS A 63 14.71 3.48 8.92
CA CYS A 63 15.47 3.19 7.69
C CYS A 63 16.86 3.86 7.70
N LYS A 64 16.99 5.07 8.26
CA LYS A 64 18.29 5.75 8.45
C LYS A 64 19.17 5.01 9.47
N GLN A 65 18.60 4.55 10.58
CA GLN A 65 19.31 3.75 11.58
C GLN A 65 19.83 2.44 11.00
N ILE A 66 19.00 1.73 10.24
CA ILE A 66 19.38 0.49 9.53
C ILE A 66 20.56 0.73 8.58
N LYS A 67 20.57 1.85 7.87
CA LYS A 67 21.68 2.24 6.98
C LYS A 67 22.97 2.53 7.75
N ALA A 68 22.89 3.33 8.82
CA ALA A 68 24.04 3.64 9.67
C ALA A 68 24.67 2.37 10.27
N GLU A 69 23.84 1.44 10.78
CA GLU A 69 24.31 0.16 11.30
C GLU A 69 25.03 -0.70 10.26
N LYS A 70 24.62 -0.60 8.99
CA LYS A 70 25.30 -1.29 7.89
C LYS A 70 26.66 -0.65 7.57
N GLU A 71 26.76 0.68 7.66
CA GLU A 71 27.99 1.45 7.48
C GLU A 71 28.99 1.23 8.62
N GLU A 72 28.51 1.00 9.85
CA GLU A 72 29.31 0.57 11.02
C GLU A 72 29.92 -0.83 10.86
N GLY A 73 29.53 -1.58 9.83
CA GLY A 73 30.11 -2.88 9.50
C GLY A 73 29.24 -4.10 9.85
N LYS A 74 28.04 -3.94 10.41
CA LYS A 74 27.15 -5.08 10.69
C LYS A 74 26.74 -5.79 9.40
N SER A 75 26.59 -7.11 9.47
CA SER A 75 26.09 -7.91 8.35
C SER A 75 24.59 -7.72 8.16
N TYR A 76 24.10 -7.98 6.95
CA TYR A 76 22.66 -7.97 6.65
C TYR A 76 21.86 -8.92 7.57
N LYS A 77 22.47 -10.03 7.99
CA LYS A 77 21.82 -11.03 8.86
C LYS A 77 21.67 -10.52 10.29
N GLU A 78 22.68 -9.85 10.83
CA GLU A 78 22.61 -9.25 12.18
C GLU A 78 21.55 -8.15 12.24
N ILE A 79 21.50 -7.29 11.24
CA ILE A 79 20.48 -6.23 11.15
C ILE A 79 19.08 -6.85 10.99
N ALA A 80 18.93 -7.86 10.13
CA ALA A 80 17.68 -8.58 9.94
C ALA A 80 17.14 -9.19 11.25
N ILE A 81 18.02 -9.82 12.04
CA ILE A 81 17.66 -10.38 13.36
C ILE A 81 17.27 -9.24 14.32
N LYS A 82 18.05 -8.16 14.37
CA LYS A 82 17.80 -7.03 15.28
C LYS A 82 16.44 -6.35 15.04
N TYR A 83 16.06 -6.18 13.77
CA TYR A 83 14.81 -5.51 13.38
C TYR A 83 13.68 -6.48 13.05
N ASP A 84 13.85 -7.77 13.37
CA ASP A 84 12.88 -8.84 13.09
C ASP A 84 12.33 -8.78 11.65
N CYS A 85 13.23 -8.65 10.68
CA CYS A 85 12.88 -8.59 9.28
C CYS A 85 13.75 -9.48 8.41
N SER A 86 13.35 -9.65 7.15
CA SER A 86 14.14 -10.43 6.21
C SER A 86 15.38 -9.66 5.76
N THR A 87 16.46 -10.38 5.41
CA THR A 87 17.64 -9.77 4.77
C THR A 87 17.27 -9.06 3.46
N ARG A 88 16.24 -9.53 2.75
CA ARG A 88 15.67 -8.85 1.59
C ARG A 88 15.14 -7.46 1.94
N THR A 89 14.42 -7.33 3.06
CA THR A 89 13.89 -6.04 3.53
C THR A 89 15.02 -5.07 3.84
N VAL A 90 16.07 -5.53 4.53
CA VAL A 90 17.28 -4.72 4.77
C VAL A 90 17.89 -4.25 3.45
N ASN A 91 18.02 -5.13 2.46
CA ASN A 91 18.53 -4.77 1.13
C ASN A 91 17.64 -3.73 0.41
N GLN A 92 16.31 -3.86 0.50
CA GLN A 92 15.39 -2.86 -0.07
C GLN A 92 15.57 -1.48 0.56
N ILE A 93 15.77 -1.43 1.89
CA ILE A 93 16.06 -0.19 2.62
C ILE A 93 17.38 0.42 2.15
N MET A 94 18.43 -0.40 2.01
CA MET A 94 19.73 0.06 1.50
C MET A 94 19.63 0.65 0.09
N ARG A 95 18.82 0.02 -0.79
CA ARG A 95 18.59 0.47 -2.17
C ARG A 95 17.61 1.64 -2.29
N GLY A 96 16.99 2.08 -1.19
CA GLY A 96 16.00 3.17 -1.21
C GLY A 96 14.68 2.83 -1.90
N ILE A 97 14.38 1.54 -2.08
CA ILE A 97 13.15 1.05 -2.75
C ILE A 97 12.10 0.52 -1.75
N TYR A 98 12.35 0.75 -0.45
CA TYR A 98 11.46 0.34 0.64
C TYR A 98 10.42 1.43 0.94
#